data_AF-A0AAF0EQU0-F1
#
_entry.id   AF-A0AAF0EQU0-F1
#
_cell.length_a   1.000
_cell.length_b   1.000
_cell.length_c   1.000
_cell.angle_alpha   90.00
_cell.angle_beta   90.00
_cell.angle_gamma   90.00
#
_symmetry.space_group_name_H-M   'P 1'
#
loop_
_entity.id
_entity.type
_entity.pdbx_description
1 polymer ?
#
loop_
_entity_poly.entity_id
_entity_poly.type
_entity_poly.pdbx_seq_one_letter_code
_entity_poly.pdbx_strand_id
1 'polypeptide(L)'
;MASLADELLAELEPEGAAPLQEGAVESEEMVQEPINVGGDDAQAEEALEMDQDALDAVDVDAEHVASARTLSRILGNPASDELLASIKHYMALPLPPVAGALESSPEYALIVRANNTAVEVDNELLVVHKFIRERFAPRFPELETLVHSPWDFVKVVEALGNDTDLTKGLLDGIIPHGTVVVISMTASTTAGRPLAHDEWERVADACKMVHELDAVRRSVLEYVESRMTLLAPNMSALVGTRVATKLLGAAGGLTALAKIPACNLHLLGAARKHSGGLSTIHGASTRYSGFLAQARLVADTPEDYRTQALRMIAGKATLAARMDASGGASARSGDYGRALYAEVEKKIEKLLEPPPAKLIKALPVPTEGGRKQRRGGRRARKFRELYGQTELGKMANRVEFGKAEEEASAFDETMGLGMVNTKASGRIRAVTADAKSKARMSKANKERLATLNRPLSLPSVPSSSTSGIQSSLSFTPVQGIELVDPSRQRKVAEANAKWFSEGQFSLVPGVGSGSKIPGLGGGMPPPPPPTGHAPASAPASRLPGSSSRRT
;
A
#
# COMPACT_ATOMS: atom_id res chain seq x y z
N MET A 1 8.87 -66.82 -36.68
CA MET A 1 9.70 -65.69 -37.15
C MET A 1 8.84 -64.45 -37.20
N ALA A 2 9.04 -63.39 -36.44
CA ALA A 2 9.58 -63.18 -35.12
C ALA A 2 8.83 -61.90 -34.70
N SER A 3 8.02 -61.98 -33.65
CA SER A 3 7.04 -60.95 -33.28
C SER A 3 7.65 -59.98 -32.28
N LEU A 4 7.74 -58.70 -32.66
CA LEU A 4 7.46 -57.49 -31.86
C LEU A 4 8.00 -57.36 -30.41
N ALA A 5 8.98 -58.18 -30.02
CA ALA A 5 9.60 -58.21 -28.69
C ALA A 5 11.11 -57.92 -28.70
N ASP A 6 11.73 -57.76 -29.88
CA ASP A 6 13.17 -57.51 -30.04
C ASP A 6 13.55 -56.04 -30.30
N GLU A 7 12.58 -55.11 -30.32
CA GLU A 7 12.83 -53.68 -30.61
C GLU A 7 12.67 -52.76 -29.40
N LEU A 8 12.43 -53.31 -28.19
CA LEU A 8 12.25 -52.54 -26.94
C LEU A 8 13.27 -52.88 -25.85
N LEU A 9 14.38 -53.56 -26.21
CA LEU A 9 15.41 -54.05 -25.29
C LEU A 9 16.76 -53.31 -25.44
N ALA A 10 16.76 -52.10 -26.00
CA ALA A 10 17.96 -51.28 -26.17
C ALA A 10 18.08 -50.11 -25.15
N GLU A 11 17.28 -50.10 -24.09
CA GLU A 11 17.45 -49.17 -22.97
C GLU A 11 17.37 -49.95 -21.66
N LEU A 12 18.53 -50.32 -21.10
CA LEU A 12 18.83 -50.43 -19.65
C LEU A 12 20.29 -50.88 -19.43
N GLU A 13 21.16 -49.88 -19.23
CA GLU A 13 22.24 -49.79 -18.21
C GLU A 13 23.39 -50.85 -18.16
N PRO A 14 24.43 -50.71 -17.30
CA PRO A 14 25.08 -49.54 -16.66
C PRO A 14 26.62 -49.58 -16.78
N GLU A 15 27.35 -48.58 -16.24
CA GLU A 15 28.51 -48.76 -15.34
C GLU A 15 29.01 -47.38 -14.87
N GLY A 16 29.23 -47.23 -13.57
CA GLY A 16 29.65 -45.99 -12.93
C GLY A 16 31.13 -45.95 -12.56
N ALA A 17 31.66 -44.73 -12.35
CA ALA A 17 32.77 -44.44 -11.45
C ALA A 17 32.87 -42.92 -11.21
N ALA A 18 32.90 -42.49 -9.94
CA ALA A 18 33.27 -41.14 -9.50
C ALA A 18 34.82 -41.01 -9.48
N PRO A 19 35.44 -39.80 -9.42
CA PRO A 19 35.33 -38.88 -8.29
C PRO A 19 35.33 -37.37 -8.61
N LEU A 20 35.03 -36.57 -7.57
CA LEU A 20 35.05 -35.11 -7.52
C LEU A 20 36.49 -34.57 -7.42
N GLN A 21 36.77 -33.46 -8.11
CA GLN A 21 37.82 -32.51 -7.72
C GLN A 21 37.40 -31.06 -8.05
N GLU A 22 37.73 -30.17 -7.13
CA GLU A 22 37.38 -28.76 -7.04
C GLU A 22 37.91 -27.90 -8.21
N GLY A 23 37.15 -26.88 -8.59
CA GLY A 23 37.59 -25.82 -9.49
C GLY A 23 36.57 -24.69 -9.58
N ALA A 24 36.91 -23.54 -8.99
CA ALA A 24 36.14 -22.30 -9.03
C ALA A 24 35.95 -21.78 -10.45
N VAL A 25 34.74 -21.33 -10.80
CA VAL A 25 34.54 -20.37 -11.91
C VAL A 25 33.37 -19.44 -11.60
N GLU A 26 33.67 -18.17 -11.79
CA GLU A 26 32.84 -16.98 -11.65
C GLU A 26 31.61 -17.03 -12.56
N SER A 27 30.49 -16.48 -12.07
CA SER A 27 29.25 -16.33 -12.82
C SER A 27 29.31 -15.08 -13.70
N GLU A 28 29.47 -15.26 -15.00
CA GLU A 28 29.18 -14.22 -16.01
C GLU A 28 27.66 -14.11 -16.22
N GLU A 29 27.15 -12.88 -16.10
CA GLU A 29 25.80 -12.48 -16.44
C GLU A 29 25.59 -12.55 -17.96
N MET A 30 24.63 -13.36 -18.42
CA MET A 30 24.11 -13.30 -19.78
C MET A 30 23.27 -12.03 -19.97
N VAL A 31 23.90 -11.00 -20.56
CA VAL A 31 23.21 -9.87 -21.19
C VAL A 31 22.56 -10.38 -22.48
N GLN A 32 21.23 -10.35 -22.54
CA GLN A 32 20.50 -10.56 -23.80
C GLN A 32 20.57 -9.28 -24.63
N GLU A 33 21.32 -9.32 -25.73
CA GLU A 33 21.30 -8.27 -26.75
C GLU A 33 19.93 -8.20 -27.45
N PRO A 34 19.41 -7.00 -27.75
CA PRO A 34 18.19 -6.85 -28.54
C PRO A 34 18.46 -7.11 -30.02
N ILE A 35 17.58 -7.90 -30.62
CA ILE A 35 17.54 -8.19 -32.06
C ILE A 35 17.30 -6.89 -32.83
N ASN A 36 18.30 -6.50 -33.62
CA ASN A 36 18.26 -5.38 -34.56
C ASN A 36 17.31 -5.70 -35.73
N VAL A 37 16.12 -5.09 -35.75
CA VAL A 37 15.27 -5.00 -36.94
C VAL A 37 15.40 -3.56 -37.45
N GLY A 38 16.18 -3.40 -38.52
CA GLY A 38 16.42 -2.11 -39.15
C GLY A 38 15.13 -1.48 -39.69
N GLY A 39 14.87 -0.26 -39.21
CA GLY A 39 13.90 0.70 -39.72
C GLY A 39 14.22 2.05 -39.08
N ASP A 40 14.58 3.03 -39.89
CA ASP A 40 14.87 4.41 -39.47
C ASP A 40 13.59 5.09 -38.94
N ASP A 41 13.26 4.84 -37.68
CA ASP A 41 12.34 5.67 -36.90
C ASP A 41 13.12 6.17 -35.69
N ALA A 42 13.54 7.44 -35.73
CA ALA A 42 14.07 8.14 -34.57
C ALA A 42 12.96 8.22 -33.50
N GLN A 43 12.96 7.26 -32.57
CA GLN A 43 12.10 7.29 -31.41
C GLN A 43 12.51 8.50 -30.56
N ALA A 44 11.67 9.54 -30.56
CA ALA A 44 11.80 10.63 -29.60
C ALA A 44 11.68 10.02 -28.19
N GLU A 45 12.74 10.09 -27.39
CA GLU A 45 12.68 9.67 -25.99
C GLU A 45 11.58 10.47 -25.28
N GLU A 46 10.60 9.76 -24.69
CA GLU A 46 9.51 10.37 -23.93
C GLU A 46 10.08 10.97 -22.64
N ALA A 47 9.85 12.26 -22.42
CA ALA A 47 10.28 12.94 -21.19
C ALA A 47 9.52 12.35 -20.00
N LEU A 48 10.26 11.79 -19.03
CA LEU A 48 9.71 11.25 -17.80
C LEU A 48 9.70 12.33 -16.71
N GLU A 49 8.69 12.30 -15.83
CA GLU A 49 8.69 13.11 -14.61
C GLU A 49 9.92 12.77 -13.76
N MET A 50 10.63 13.79 -13.30
CA MET A 50 11.83 13.62 -12.51
C MET A 50 11.47 13.23 -11.06
N ASP A 51 11.93 12.05 -10.64
CA ASP A 51 11.76 11.58 -9.27
C ASP A 51 12.59 12.38 -8.26
N GLN A 52 12.22 12.31 -6.98
CA GLN A 52 12.90 13.04 -5.89
C GLN A 52 14.40 12.72 -5.82
N ASP A 53 14.78 11.46 -5.97
CA ASP A 53 16.19 11.05 -5.93
C ASP A 53 16.99 11.67 -7.10
N ALA A 54 16.36 11.80 -8.27
CA ALA A 54 16.98 12.45 -9.43
C ALA A 54 17.09 13.97 -9.23
N LEU A 55 16.06 14.62 -8.66
CA LEU A 55 16.08 16.03 -8.28
C LEU A 55 17.17 16.35 -7.26
N ASP A 56 17.33 15.49 -6.25
CA ASP A 56 18.33 15.67 -5.21
C ASP A 56 19.74 15.48 -5.77
N ALA A 57 19.92 14.58 -6.74
CA ALA A 57 21.16 14.38 -7.49
C ALA A 57 21.50 15.49 -8.50
N VAL A 58 20.55 16.38 -8.84
CA VAL A 58 20.89 17.59 -9.62
C VAL A 58 21.72 18.50 -8.75
N ASP A 59 23.04 18.50 -8.98
CA ASP A 59 23.97 19.47 -8.40
C ASP A 59 23.65 20.86 -8.95
N VAL A 60 22.84 21.60 -8.20
CA VAL A 60 22.66 23.03 -8.41
C VAL A 60 23.82 23.70 -7.68
N ASP A 61 25.01 23.70 -8.28
CA ASP A 61 26.22 24.24 -7.64
C ASP A 61 25.95 25.65 -7.08
N ALA A 62 25.87 25.72 -5.75
CA ALA A 62 25.48 26.92 -5.02
C ALA A 62 26.50 28.07 -5.10
N GLU A 63 27.60 27.90 -5.83
CA GLU A 63 28.63 28.94 -5.97
C GLU A 63 28.88 29.38 -7.43
N HIS A 64 28.48 28.59 -8.45
CA HIS A 64 28.86 28.84 -9.86
C HIS A 64 27.71 29.17 -10.82
N VAL A 65 26.45 29.08 -10.41
CA VAL A 65 25.32 29.51 -11.25
C VAL A 65 25.15 31.03 -11.13
N ALA A 66 25.71 31.77 -12.10
CA ALA A 66 25.72 33.23 -12.12
C ALA A 66 24.33 33.88 -12.38
N SER A 67 23.36 33.14 -12.95
CA SER A 67 22.00 33.64 -13.21
C SER A 67 20.99 32.51 -13.18
N ALA A 68 19.79 32.75 -12.64
CA ALA A 68 18.68 31.79 -12.69
C ALA A 68 18.35 31.35 -14.13
N ARG A 69 18.60 32.20 -15.13
CA ARG A 69 18.35 31.91 -16.56
C ARG A 69 19.23 30.81 -17.14
N THR A 70 20.39 30.51 -16.56
CA THR A 70 21.21 29.38 -17.03
C THR A 70 20.67 28.03 -16.55
N LEU A 71 19.70 28.02 -15.64
CA LEU A 71 19.05 26.81 -15.15
C LEU A 71 17.94 26.31 -16.08
N SER A 72 17.28 27.21 -16.82
CA SER A 72 16.33 26.80 -17.86
C SER A 72 17.05 26.48 -19.15
N ARG A 73 16.76 25.30 -19.71
CA ARG A 73 17.05 24.95 -21.09
C ARG A 73 15.89 25.32 -22.00
N ILE A 74 14.67 25.45 -21.47
CA ILE A 74 13.47 25.77 -22.26
C ILE A 74 13.35 27.26 -22.54
N LEU A 75 13.54 28.12 -21.54
CA LEU A 75 13.52 29.57 -21.72
C LEU A 75 14.81 30.02 -22.42
N GLY A 76 14.68 30.49 -23.67
CA GLY A 76 15.79 30.94 -24.50
C GLY A 76 16.26 29.94 -25.57
N ASN A 77 15.66 28.75 -25.64
CA ASN A 77 15.91 27.83 -26.75
C ASN A 77 15.02 28.18 -27.95
N PRO A 78 15.57 28.40 -29.15
CA PRO A 78 14.76 28.70 -30.34
C PRO A 78 13.72 27.61 -30.65
N ALA A 79 13.98 26.37 -30.23
CA ALA A 79 13.08 25.24 -30.44
C ALA A 79 11.76 25.33 -29.64
N SER A 80 11.77 25.95 -28.45
CA SER A 80 10.56 26.16 -27.65
C SER A 80 9.74 27.33 -28.19
N ASP A 81 10.39 28.39 -28.65
CA ASP A 81 9.74 29.53 -29.30
C ASP A 81 9.08 29.13 -30.63
N GLU A 82 9.74 28.29 -31.44
CA GLU A 82 9.16 27.71 -32.66
C GLU A 82 7.94 26.84 -32.34
N LEU A 83 8.02 26.05 -31.27
CA LEU A 83 6.90 25.25 -30.79
C LEU A 83 5.72 26.14 -30.38
N LEU A 84 5.96 27.20 -29.61
CA LEU A 84 4.90 28.14 -29.23
C LEU A 84 4.31 28.88 -30.42
N ALA A 85 5.12 29.22 -31.43
CA ALA A 85 4.64 29.82 -32.68
C ALA A 85 3.76 28.85 -33.48
N SER A 86 4.17 27.59 -33.59
CA SER A 86 3.37 26.55 -34.26
C SER A 86 2.08 26.23 -33.49
N ILE A 87 2.11 26.18 -32.16
CA ILE A 87 0.91 26.08 -31.32
C ILE A 87 -0.07 27.21 -31.65
N LYS A 88 0.40 28.47 -31.64
CA LYS A 88 -0.46 29.62 -31.97
C LYS A 88 -1.06 29.52 -33.37
N HIS A 89 -0.31 29.02 -34.34
CA HIS A 89 -0.78 28.79 -35.69
C HIS A 89 -1.91 27.73 -35.75
N TYR A 90 -1.70 26.56 -35.14
CA TYR A 90 -2.68 25.48 -35.13
C TYR A 90 -3.89 25.75 -34.22
N MET A 91 -3.75 26.57 -33.19
CA MET A 91 -4.89 27.07 -32.39
C MET A 91 -5.81 28.00 -33.18
N ALA A 92 -5.29 28.73 -34.18
CA ALA A 92 -6.10 29.59 -35.03
C ALA A 92 -6.86 28.83 -36.12
N LEU A 93 -6.44 27.60 -36.42
CA LEU A 93 -7.07 26.73 -37.42
C LEU A 93 -8.25 25.95 -36.80
N PRO A 94 -9.33 25.70 -37.57
CA PRO A 94 -10.43 24.85 -37.11
C PRO A 94 -9.97 23.39 -36.98
N LEU A 95 -10.64 22.62 -36.11
CA LEU A 95 -10.30 21.21 -35.93
C LEU A 95 -10.46 20.42 -37.26
N PRO A 96 -9.45 19.62 -37.67
CA PRO A 96 -9.58 18.78 -38.84
C PRO A 96 -10.61 17.69 -38.59
N PRO A 97 -11.30 17.23 -39.65
CA PRO A 97 -12.19 16.09 -39.54
C PRO A 97 -11.39 14.84 -39.14
N VAL A 98 -11.93 14.08 -38.17
CA VAL A 98 -11.34 12.87 -37.55
C VAL A 98 -11.10 11.71 -38.54
N ALA A 99 -11.45 11.89 -39.82
CA ALA A 99 -11.51 10.83 -40.83
C ALA A 99 -10.15 10.44 -41.48
N GLY A 100 -9.03 11.05 -41.07
CA GLY A 100 -7.70 10.80 -41.65
C GLY A 100 -6.79 9.92 -40.78
N ALA A 101 -5.70 9.40 -41.38
CA ALA A 101 -4.58 8.81 -40.66
C ALA A 101 -3.81 9.93 -39.93
N LEU A 102 -4.27 10.29 -38.73
CA LEU A 102 -3.72 11.42 -37.96
C LEU A 102 -2.26 11.18 -37.52
N GLU A 103 -1.84 9.92 -37.37
CA GLU A 103 -0.47 9.53 -36.99
C GLU A 103 0.61 10.04 -37.96
N SER A 104 0.26 10.28 -39.23
CA SER A 104 1.17 10.87 -40.22
C SER A 104 0.98 12.38 -40.41
N SER A 105 0.08 13.00 -39.65
CA SER A 105 -0.13 14.44 -39.71
C SER A 105 0.95 15.19 -38.92
N PRO A 106 1.48 16.31 -39.44
CA PRO A 106 2.45 17.13 -38.71
C PRO A 106 1.87 17.67 -37.39
N GLU A 107 0.54 17.77 -37.30
CA GLU A 107 -0.17 18.21 -36.11
C GLU A 107 -0.11 17.19 -34.97
N TYR A 108 -0.18 15.89 -35.26
CA TYR A 108 -0.01 14.85 -34.23
C TYR A 108 1.39 14.88 -33.63
N ALA A 109 2.42 14.99 -34.48
CA ALA A 109 3.80 15.13 -34.03
C ALA A 109 3.98 16.39 -33.16
N LEU A 110 3.33 17.50 -33.51
CA LEU A 110 3.34 18.72 -32.70
C LEU A 110 2.68 18.51 -31.34
N ILE A 111 1.55 17.79 -31.25
CA ILE A 111 0.87 17.53 -29.97
C ILE A 111 1.75 16.67 -29.06
N VAL A 112 2.39 15.63 -29.60
CA VAL A 112 3.32 14.79 -28.83
C VAL A 112 4.52 15.61 -28.33
N ARG A 113 5.13 16.41 -29.22
CA ARG A 113 6.22 17.32 -28.86
C ARG A 113 5.78 18.32 -27.78
N ALA A 114 4.59 18.91 -27.93
CA ALA A 114 4.01 19.82 -26.96
C ALA A 114 3.84 19.15 -25.58
N ASN A 115 3.35 17.90 -25.54
CA ASN A 115 3.23 17.17 -24.28
C ASN A 115 4.59 16.89 -23.63
N ASN A 116 5.58 16.44 -24.41
CA ASN A 116 6.94 16.21 -23.89
C ASN A 116 7.53 17.51 -23.32
N THR A 117 7.38 18.64 -24.03
CA THR A 117 7.82 19.93 -23.50
C THR A 117 7.07 20.37 -22.24
N ALA A 118 5.81 19.96 -22.05
CA ALA A 118 5.10 20.25 -20.80
C ALA A 118 5.73 19.53 -19.61
N VAL A 119 6.16 18.27 -19.78
CA VAL A 119 6.88 17.50 -18.75
C VAL A 119 8.25 18.09 -18.49
N GLU A 120 8.98 18.50 -19.54
CA GLU A 120 10.25 19.18 -19.40
C GLU A 120 10.10 20.50 -18.60
N VAL A 121 9.04 21.29 -18.87
CA VAL A 121 8.74 22.50 -18.09
C VAL A 121 8.48 22.18 -16.63
N ASP A 122 7.74 21.11 -16.33
CA ASP A 122 7.49 20.69 -14.95
C ASP A 122 8.78 20.23 -14.25
N ASN A 123 9.67 19.53 -14.96
CA ASN A 123 10.99 19.14 -14.45
C ASN A 123 11.88 20.37 -14.16
N GLU A 124 11.95 21.33 -15.09
CA GLU A 124 12.69 22.59 -14.88
C GLU A 124 12.11 23.40 -13.72
N LEU A 125 10.79 23.45 -13.58
CA LEU A 125 10.15 24.12 -12.46
C LEU A 125 10.59 23.53 -11.12
N LEU A 126 10.73 22.21 -11.03
CA LEU A 126 11.20 21.55 -9.80
C LEU A 126 12.68 21.89 -9.50
N VAL A 127 13.52 22.01 -10.52
CA VAL A 127 14.93 22.47 -10.37
C VAL A 127 14.97 23.92 -9.89
N VAL A 128 14.19 24.81 -10.51
CA VAL A 128 14.13 26.23 -10.10
C VAL A 128 13.56 26.36 -8.68
N HIS A 129 12.56 25.55 -8.33
CA HIS A 129 12.05 25.49 -6.96
C HIS A 129 13.11 25.04 -5.94
N LYS A 130 13.94 24.03 -6.27
CA LYS A 130 15.10 23.64 -5.45
C LYS A 130 16.08 24.80 -5.27
N PHE A 131 16.40 25.50 -6.36
CA PHE A 131 17.26 26.70 -6.32
C PHE A 131 16.70 27.80 -5.41
N ILE A 132 15.40 28.13 -5.53
CA ILE A 132 14.75 29.14 -4.67
C ILE A 132 14.78 28.69 -3.21
N ARG A 133 14.51 27.40 -2.92
CA ARG A 133 14.57 26.84 -1.57
C ARG A 133 15.93 27.03 -0.92
N GLU A 134 17.00 26.62 -1.60
CA GLU A 134 18.37 26.69 -1.07
C GLU A 134 18.82 28.14 -0.83
N ARG A 135 18.46 29.07 -1.73
CA ARG A 135 18.82 30.49 -1.61
C ARG A 135 17.99 31.25 -0.60
N PHE A 136 16.75 30.82 -0.35
CA PHE A 136 15.86 31.44 0.63
C PHE A 136 16.02 30.82 2.04
N ALA A 137 16.64 29.64 2.16
CA ALA A 137 16.86 28.96 3.44
C ALA A 137 17.58 29.81 4.52
N PRO A 138 18.59 30.65 4.21
CA PRO A 138 19.21 31.52 5.21
C PRO A 138 18.24 32.56 5.80
N ARG A 139 17.16 32.90 5.08
CA ARG A 139 16.12 33.84 5.51
C ARG A 139 15.05 33.17 6.34
N PHE A 140 14.52 32.05 5.87
CA PHE A 140 13.43 31.36 6.54
C PHE A 140 13.52 29.84 6.29
N PRO A 141 14.34 29.12 7.07
CA PRO A 141 14.61 27.70 6.83
C PRO A 141 13.39 26.81 7.07
N GLU A 142 12.47 27.23 7.94
CA GLU A 142 11.27 26.44 8.25
C GLU A 142 10.26 26.42 7.08
N LEU A 143 10.33 27.39 6.14
CA LEU A 143 9.33 27.55 5.08
C LEU A 143 9.17 26.30 4.21
N GLU A 144 10.27 25.60 3.93
CA GLU A 144 10.28 24.36 3.16
C GLU A 144 9.38 23.29 3.80
N THR A 145 9.47 23.14 5.12
CA THR A 145 8.70 22.12 5.85
C THR A 145 7.22 22.50 5.99
N LEU A 146 6.90 23.78 5.80
CA LEU A 146 5.54 24.31 5.91
C LEU A 146 4.81 24.26 4.57
N VAL A 147 5.48 24.63 3.47
CA VAL A 147 4.88 24.73 2.14
C VAL A 147 5.57 23.77 1.17
N HIS A 148 4.87 22.70 0.80
CA HIS A 148 5.40 21.64 -0.06
C HIS A 148 5.06 21.83 -1.55
N SER A 149 4.00 22.59 -1.84
CA SER A 149 3.58 22.89 -3.20
C SER A 149 4.57 23.88 -3.81
N PRO A 150 5.26 23.53 -4.92
CA PRO A 150 6.26 24.42 -5.52
C PRO A 150 5.68 25.78 -5.90
N TRP A 151 4.44 25.80 -6.40
CA TRP A 151 3.73 27.01 -6.80
C TRP A 151 3.41 27.93 -5.61
N ASP A 152 2.90 27.35 -4.53
CA ASP A 152 2.53 28.13 -3.35
C ASP A 152 3.79 28.61 -2.62
N PHE A 153 4.87 27.81 -2.64
CA PHE A 153 6.16 28.19 -2.10
C PHE A 153 6.71 29.45 -2.77
N VAL A 154 6.75 29.48 -4.11
CA VAL A 154 7.25 30.64 -4.87
C VAL A 154 6.42 31.90 -4.58
N LYS A 155 5.08 31.79 -4.55
CA LYS A 155 4.20 32.92 -4.24
C LYS A 155 4.39 33.44 -2.81
N VAL A 156 4.63 32.55 -1.85
CA VAL A 156 4.91 32.94 -0.47
C VAL A 156 6.26 33.60 -0.33
N VAL A 157 7.30 33.10 -1.00
CA VAL A 157 8.62 33.74 -1.03
C VAL A 157 8.51 35.15 -1.61
N GLU A 158 7.76 35.33 -2.70
CA GLU A 158 7.50 36.64 -3.31
C GLU A 158 6.73 37.58 -2.37
N ALA A 159 5.72 37.08 -1.67
CA ALA A 159 4.90 37.86 -0.74
C ALA A 159 5.62 38.22 0.58
N LEU A 160 6.52 37.37 1.07
CA LEU A 160 7.33 37.62 2.28
C LEU A 160 8.47 38.60 2.01
N GLY A 161 9.07 38.53 0.82
CA GLY A 161 10.15 39.43 0.44
C GLY A 161 11.41 39.30 1.31
N ASN A 162 12.22 40.36 1.31
CA ASN A 162 13.38 40.52 2.21
C ASN A 162 13.13 41.58 3.29
N ASP A 163 11.86 41.91 3.57
CA ASP A 163 11.49 42.89 4.58
C ASP A 163 11.85 42.39 5.98
N THR A 164 12.27 43.29 6.88
CA THR A 164 12.72 42.94 8.24
C THR A 164 11.67 42.22 9.07
N ASP A 165 10.39 42.46 8.78
CA ASP A 165 9.25 41.94 9.52
C ASP A 165 8.43 40.98 8.64
N LEU A 166 8.67 39.67 8.83
CA LEU A 166 8.02 38.58 8.08
C LEU A 166 6.51 38.47 8.36
N THR A 167 5.99 39.14 9.39
CA THR A 167 4.57 39.08 9.76
C THR A 167 3.68 39.98 8.91
N LYS A 168 4.26 40.91 8.16
CA LYS A 168 3.54 41.89 7.33
C LYS A 168 3.20 41.39 5.92
N GLY A 169 3.76 40.26 5.50
CA GLY A 169 3.48 39.67 4.20
C GLY A 169 1.99 39.38 4.06
N LEU A 170 1.37 39.85 2.98
CA LEU A 170 -0.05 39.57 2.68
C LEU A 170 -0.16 38.13 2.16
N LEU A 171 -0.25 37.17 3.08
CA LEU A 171 -0.38 35.74 2.75
C LEU A 171 -1.84 35.32 2.51
N ASP A 172 -2.79 36.21 2.81
CA ASP A 172 -4.22 35.98 2.64
C ASP A 172 -4.58 35.81 1.16
N GLY A 173 -5.19 34.68 0.83
CA GLY A 173 -5.62 34.34 -0.53
C GLY A 173 -4.62 33.52 -1.35
N ILE A 174 -3.38 33.38 -0.89
CA ILE A 174 -2.37 32.50 -1.52
C ILE A 174 -2.49 31.08 -0.96
N ILE A 175 -2.56 30.96 0.37
CA ILE A 175 -2.56 29.69 1.09
C ILE A 175 -3.77 29.63 2.04
N PRO A 176 -4.34 28.44 2.35
CA PRO A 176 -5.33 28.29 3.41
C PRO A 176 -4.94 28.98 4.74
N HIS A 177 -5.95 29.55 5.42
CA HIS A 177 -5.75 30.29 6.67
C HIS A 177 -5.03 29.48 7.76
N GLY A 178 -5.28 28.18 7.86
CA GLY A 178 -4.61 27.32 8.86
C GLY A 178 -3.09 27.34 8.73
N THR A 179 -2.59 27.24 7.50
CA THR A 179 -1.16 27.32 7.17
C THR A 179 -0.60 28.74 7.30
N VAL A 180 -1.39 29.79 7.05
CA VAL A 180 -0.98 31.19 7.30
C VAL A 180 -0.66 31.41 8.78
N VAL A 181 -1.51 30.89 9.69
CA VAL A 181 -1.26 30.99 11.14
C VAL A 181 0.02 30.25 11.52
N VAL A 182 0.24 29.04 10.99
CA VAL A 182 1.47 28.28 11.28
C VAL A 182 2.70 29.04 10.80
N ILE A 183 2.67 29.61 9.58
CA ILE A 183 3.76 30.43 9.04
C ILE A 183 4.00 31.68 9.89
N SER A 184 2.96 32.37 10.35
CA SER A 184 3.10 33.56 11.20
C SER A 184 3.70 33.23 12.57
N MET A 185 3.28 32.11 13.17
CA MET A 185 3.84 31.63 14.43
C MET A 185 5.32 31.25 14.29
N THR A 186 5.68 30.52 13.23
CA THR A 186 7.09 30.14 12.98
C THR A 186 7.95 31.32 12.57
N ALA A 187 7.42 32.27 11.79
CA ALA A 187 8.10 33.51 11.43
C ALA A 187 8.40 34.38 12.67
N SER A 188 7.57 34.32 13.72
CA SER A 188 7.82 35.04 14.98
C SER A 188 8.96 34.43 15.80
N THR A 189 9.28 33.14 15.61
CA THR A 189 10.33 32.41 16.33
C THR A 189 11.51 32.01 15.45
N THR A 190 11.54 32.43 14.18
CA THR A 190 12.57 32.01 13.24
C THR A 190 13.93 32.61 13.58
N ALA A 191 15.00 31.83 13.36
CA ALA A 191 16.38 32.23 13.59
C ALA A 191 17.07 32.80 12.34
N GLY A 192 16.31 33.10 11.28
CA GLY A 192 16.85 33.53 9.99
C GLY A 192 17.44 34.95 9.97
N ARG A 193 18.21 35.25 8.91
CA ARG A 193 18.84 36.57 8.68
C ARG A 193 18.32 37.22 7.38
N PRO A 194 18.30 38.55 7.25
CA PRO A 194 18.01 39.19 5.96
C PRO A 194 19.09 38.82 4.92
N LEU A 195 18.67 38.64 3.67
CA LEU A 195 19.56 38.33 2.56
C LEU A 195 20.25 39.60 2.05
N ALA A 196 21.44 39.46 1.46
CA ALA A 196 22.07 40.58 0.76
C ALA A 196 21.24 40.99 -0.48
N HIS A 197 21.40 42.22 -0.95
CA HIS A 197 20.62 42.71 -2.10
C HIS A 197 20.83 41.85 -3.36
N ASP A 198 22.10 41.51 -3.66
CA ASP A 198 22.47 40.66 -4.79
C ASP A 198 21.92 39.23 -4.67
N GLU A 199 21.81 38.70 -3.45
CA GLU A 199 21.23 37.37 -3.20
C GLU A 199 19.72 37.39 -3.39
N TRP A 200 19.05 38.44 -2.90
CA TRP A 200 17.62 38.64 -3.08
C TRP A 200 17.23 38.86 -4.54
N GLU A 201 18.01 39.64 -5.29
CA GLU A 201 17.76 39.89 -6.71
C GLU A 201 17.77 38.57 -7.51
N ARG A 202 18.72 37.67 -7.20
CA ARG A 202 18.76 36.33 -7.82
C ARG A 202 17.54 35.48 -7.49
N VAL A 203 17.05 35.53 -6.26
CA VAL A 203 15.81 34.84 -5.84
C VAL A 203 14.59 35.43 -6.56
N ALA A 204 14.49 36.76 -6.61
CA ALA A 204 13.39 37.46 -7.29
C ALA A 204 13.37 37.17 -8.79
N ASP A 205 14.53 37.11 -9.44
CA ASP A 205 14.63 36.74 -10.85
C ASP A 205 14.26 35.27 -11.10
N ALA A 206 14.63 34.36 -10.19
CA ALA A 206 14.16 32.97 -10.24
C ALA A 206 12.63 32.87 -10.06
N CYS A 207 12.02 33.67 -9.19
CA CYS A 207 10.56 33.74 -9.05
C CYS A 207 9.88 34.21 -10.36
N LYS A 208 10.40 35.26 -11.02
CA LYS A 208 9.88 35.71 -12.33
C LYS A 208 9.97 34.62 -13.40
N MET A 209 11.10 33.91 -13.43
CA MET A 209 11.34 32.80 -14.35
C MET A 209 10.32 31.66 -14.15
N VAL A 210 9.93 31.34 -12.91
CA VAL A 210 8.86 30.37 -12.64
C VAL A 210 7.53 30.82 -13.25
N HIS A 211 7.18 32.10 -13.14
CA HIS A 211 5.96 32.65 -13.76
C HIS A 211 6.00 32.59 -15.30
N GLU A 212 7.18 32.79 -15.91
CA GLU A 212 7.37 32.62 -17.36
C GLU A 212 7.18 31.15 -17.78
N LEU A 213 7.80 30.20 -17.08
CA LEU A 213 7.61 28.76 -17.30
C LEU A 213 6.13 28.34 -17.14
N ASP A 214 5.43 28.90 -16.17
CA ASP A 214 4.00 28.68 -15.95
C ASP A 214 3.14 29.14 -17.12
N ALA A 215 3.45 30.32 -17.68
CA ALA A 215 2.75 30.86 -18.83
C ALA A 215 2.92 29.94 -20.05
N VAL A 216 4.15 29.46 -20.29
CA VAL A 216 4.46 28.48 -21.34
C VAL A 216 3.67 27.20 -21.10
N ARG A 217 3.75 26.61 -19.90
CA ARG A 217 3.01 25.39 -19.53
C ARG A 217 1.51 25.52 -19.77
N ARG A 218 0.90 26.63 -19.35
CA ARG A 218 -0.54 26.89 -19.54
C ARG A 218 -0.90 26.91 -21.02
N SER A 219 -0.12 27.61 -21.84
CA SER A 219 -0.38 27.72 -23.28
C SER A 219 -0.29 26.35 -23.98
N VAL A 220 0.68 25.53 -23.58
CA VAL A 220 0.86 24.17 -24.09
C VAL A 220 -0.30 23.26 -23.67
N LEU A 221 -0.69 23.28 -22.39
CA LEU A 221 -1.79 22.47 -21.90
C LEU A 221 -3.15 22.87 -22.48
N GLU A 222 -3.39 24.17 -22.70
CA GLU A 222 -4.60 24.66 -23.36
C GLU A 222 -4.69 24.18 -24.81
N TYR A 223 -3.57 24.20 -25.53
CA TYR A 223 -3.50 23.63 -26.87
C TYR A 223 -3.79 22.13 -26.86
N VAL A 224 -3.11 21.36 -26.01
CA VAL A 224 -3.32 19.92 -25.90
C VAL A 224 -4.77 19.61 -25.51
N GLU A 225 -5.39 20.39 -24.62
CA GLU A 225 -6.80 20.24 -24.26
C GLU A 225 -7.74 20.45 -25.46
N SER A 226 -7.47 21.46 -26.30
CA SER A 226 -8.26 21.74 -27.51
C SER A 226 -8.17 20.62 -28.56
N ARG A 227 -7.04 19.89 -28.60
CA ARG A 227 -6.82 18.78 -29.54
C ARG A 227 -6.97 17.40 -28.90
N MET A 228 -7.36 17.32 -27.63
CA MET A 228 -7.42 16.07 -26.86
C MET A 228 -8.43 15.07 -27.44
N THR A 229 -9.50 15.54 -28.07
CA THR A 229 -10.49 14.67 -28.74
C THR A 229 -9.91 13.94 -29.96
N LEU A 230 -8.85 14.48 -30.57
CA LEU A 230 -8.14 13.82 -31.67
C LEU A 230 -7.15 12.77 -31.15
N LEU A 231 -6.48 13.07 -30.03
CA LEU A 231 -5.46 12.21 -29.45
C LEU A 231 -6.04 11.05 -28.63
N ALA A 232 -6.98 11.35 -27.74
CA ALA A 232 -7.57 10.39 -26.81
C ALA A 232 -9.10 10.57 -26.72
N PRO A 233 -9.84 10.20 -27.79
CA PRO A 233 -11.28 10.36 -27.86
C PRO A 233 -12.04 9.54 -26.81
N ASN A 234 -11.60 8.32 -26.48
CA ASN A 234 -12.31 7.48 -25.50
C ASN A 234 -12.08 8.00 -24.07
N MET A 235 -10.85 8.39 -23.73
CA MET A 235 -10.53 9.02 -22.46
C MET A 235 -11.28 10.34 -22.26
N SER A 236 -11.32 11.18 -23.30
CA SER A 236 -12.05 12.45 -23.29
C SER A 236 -13.55 12.25 -23.07
N ALA A 237 -14.14 11.24 -23.73
CA ALA A 237 -15.55 10.91 -23.56
C ALA A 237 -15.88 10.39 -22.15
N LEU A 238 -14.95 9.70 -21.49
CA LEU A 238 -15.16 9.14 -20.15
C LEU A 238 -14.97 10.16 -19.02
N VAL A 239 -13.88 10.93 -19.06
CA VAL A 239 -13.44 11.76 -17.93
C VAL A 239 -13.55 13.27 -18.21
N GLY A 240 -13.63 13.65 -19.49
CA GLY A 240 -13.56 15.03 -19.97
C GLY A 240 -12.16 15.42 -20.42
N THR A 241 -12.08 16.32 -21.40
CA THR A 241 -10.82 16.78 -22.03
C THR A 241 -9.85 17.38 -21.02
N ARG A 242 -10.34 18.24 -20.11
CA ARG A 242 -9.52 18.88 -19.08
C ARG A 242 -8.81 17.88 -18.16
N VAL A 243 -9.52 16.86 -17.71
CA VAL A 243 -8.96 15.85 -16.80
C VAL A 243 -8.07 14.88 -17.57
N ALA A 244 -8.47 14.49 -18.80
CA ALA A 244 -7.66 13.67 -19.67
C ALA A 244 -6.30 14.33 -19.99
N THR A 245 -6.29 15.64 -20.26
CA THR A 245 -5.06 16.41 -20.50
C THR A 245 -4.13 16.39 -19.31
N LYS A 246 -4.66 16.59 -18.09
CA LYS A 246 -3.84 16.52 -16.86
C LYS A 246 -3.27 15.14 -16.61
N LEU A 247 -4.05 14.09 -16.86
CA LEU A 247 -3.58 12.71 -16.72
C LEU A 247 -2.51 12.37 -17.76
N LEU A 248 -2.66 12.86 -18.99
CA LEU A 248 -1.71 12.65 -20.06
C LEU A 248 -0.39 13.39 -19.82
N GLY A 249 -0.49 14.65 -19.37
CA GLY A 249 0.68 15.47 -18.99
C GLY A 249 1.46 14.83 -17.85
N ALA A 250 0.78 14.42 -16.78
CA ALA A 250 1.44 13.78 -15.64
C ALA A 250 1.96 12.36 -15.92
N ALA A 251 1.42 11.68 -16.93
CA ALA A 251 1.96 10.39 -17.37
C ALA A 251 3.11 10.53 -18.38
N GLY A 252 3.29 11.71 -18.99
CA GLY A 252 4.28 11.96 -20.03
C GLY A 252 3.93 11.39 -21.41
N GLY A 253 2.65 11.06 -21.66
CA GLY A 253 2.22 10.54 -22.96
C GLY A 253 1.12 9.48 -22.87
N LEU A 254 0.53 9.14 -24.03
CA LEU A 254 -0.60 8.21 -24.10
C LEU A 254 -0.15 6.76 -23.91
N THR A 255 1.01 6.43 -24.48
CA THR A 255 1.77 5.18 -24.33
C THR A 255 2.14 4.91 -22.88
N ALA A 256 2.73 5.89 -22.21
CA ALA A 256 3.07 5.83 -20.79
C ALA A 256 1.80 5.69 -19.92
N LEU A 257 0.76 6.48 -20.20
CA LEU A 257 -0.53 6.38 -19.52
C LEU A 257 -1.18 4.99 -19.65
N ALA A 258 -1.05 4.34 -20.80
CA ALA A 258 -1.58 2.99 -21.04
C ALA A 258 -0.86 1.90 -20.22
N LYS A 259 0.44 2.10 -19.91
CA LYS A 259 1.24 1.21 -19.06
C LYS A 259 0.88 1.34 -17.57
N ILE A 260 0.41 2.52 -17.13
CA ILE A 260 0.06 2.78 -15.74
C ILE A 260 -1.12 1.88 -15.29
N PRO A 261 -1.02 1.15 -14.17
CA PRO A 261 -2.12 0.35 -13.65
C PRO A 261 -3.21 1.21 -13.00
N ALA A 262 -4.44 0.71 -12.94
CA ALA A 262 -5.60 1.46 -12.44
C ALA A 262 -5.49 1.89 -10.97
N CYS A 263 -4.68 1.19 -10.17
CA CYS A 263 -4.41 1.55 -8.79
C CYS A 263 -3.53 2.81 -8.66
N ASN A 264 -2.67 3.07 -9.64
CA ASN A 264 -1.80 4.25 -9.64
C ASN A 264 -2.49 5.42 -10.34
N LEU A 265 -3.30 5.14 -11.36
CA LEU A 265 -4.02 6.17 -12.13
C LEU A 265 -4.88 7.10 -11.26
N HIS A 266 -5.57 6.56 -10.24
CA HIS A 266 -6.39 7.40 -9.34
C HIS A 266 -5.58 8.21 -8.32
N LEU A 267 -4.30 7.91 -8.15
CA LEU A 267 -3.38 8.64 -7.29
C LEU A 267 -2.64 9.75 -8.04
N LEU A 268 -2.74 9.79 -9.37
CA LEU A 268 -2.13 10.86 -10.17
C LEU A 268 -2.74 12.22 -9.82
N GLY A 269 -1.87 13.19 -9.53
CA GLY A 269 -2.25 14.52 -9.08
C GLY A 269 -2.70 14.61 -7.62
N ALA A 270 -2.55 13.53 -6.84
CA ALA A 270 -2.80 13.58 -5.40
C ALA A 270 -1.71 14.41 -4.71
N ALA A 271 -2.10 15.41 -3.93
CA ALA A 271 -1.13 16.15 -3.11
C ALA A 271 -0.47 15.20 -2.09
N ARG A 272 0.86 15.29 -1.93
CA ARG A 272 1.60 14.49 -0.95
C ARG A 272 1.05 14.77 0.46
N LYS A 273 0.92 13.71 1.27
CA LYS A 273 0.38 13.80 2.64
C LYS A 273 1.32 14.59 3.52
N HIS A 274 0.78 15.60 4.21
CA HIS A 274 1.47 16.37 5.23
C HIS A 274 1.05 15.88 6.63
N SER A 275 2.02 15.62 7.51
CA SER A 275 1.79 15.20 8.90
C SER A 275 1.70 16.37 9.89
N GLY A 276 1.91 17.61 9.47
CA GLY A 276 1.98 18.78 10.36
C GLY A 276 0.64 19.41 10.75
N GLY A 277 -0.47 18.70 10.63
CA GLY A 277 -1.80 19.17 11.06
C GLY A 277 -2.46 18.24 12.09
N LEU A 278 -3.12 18.82 13.09
CA LEU A 278 -3.90 18.11 14.14
C LEU A 278 -5.17 17.41 13.61
N SER A 279 -5.46 17.47 12.30
CA SER A 279 -6.73 16.99 11.75
C SER A 279 -6.64 15.54 11.26
N THR A 280 -7.44 14.66 11.85
CA THR A 280 -7.76 13.32 11.30
C THR A 280 -8.61 13.38 10.02
N ILE A 281 -9.19 14.55 9.73
CA ILE A 281 -10.10 14.79 8.59
C ILE A 281 -9.33 14.96 7.27
N HIS A 282 -8.13 15.55 7.26
CA HIS A 282 -7.30 15.61 6.05
C HIS A 282 -6.81 14.23 5.60
N GLY A 283 -6.74 13.25 6.50
CA GLY A 283 -6.49 11.85 6.14
C GLY A 283 -7.60 11.21 5.30
N ALA A 284 -8.85 11.68 5.44
CA ALA A 284 -9.95 11.27 4.57
C ALA A 284 -9.89 12.03 3.24
N SER A 285 -9.77 13.36 3.26
CA SER A 285 -9.73 14.22 2.07
C SER A 285 -8.60 13.87 1.09
N THR A 286 -7.41 13.48 1.58
CA THR A 286 -6.28 13.07 0.72
C THR A 286 -6.49 11.73 0.03
N ARG A 287 -7.44 10.87 0.48
CA ARG A 287 -7.79 9.64 -0.27
C ARG A 287 -8.62 9.91 -1.52
N TYR A 288 -9.15 11.13 -1.66
CA TYR A 288 -9.95 11.59 -2.79
C TYR A 288 -9.26 12.72 -3.56
N SER A 289 -7.93 12.87 -3.38
CA SER A 289 -7.15 13.88 -4.08
C SER A 289 -6.52 13.23 -5.30
N GLY A 290 -6.70 13.84 -6.46
CA GLY A 290 -6.19 13.35 -7.74
C GLY A 290 -6.95 14.00 -8.90
N PHE A 291 -6.40 13.96 -10.12
CA PHE A 291 -7.06 14.58 -11.27
C PHE A 291 -8.41 13.93 -11.57
N LEU A 292 -8.52 12.60 -11.42
CA LEU A 292 -9.77 11.87 -11.60
C LEU A 292 -10.88 12.27 -10.62
N ALA A 293 -10.54 12.86 -9.46
CA ALA A 293 -11.56 13.36 -8.53
C ALA A 293 -12.31 14.58 -9.06
N GLN A 294 -11.73 15.30 -10.04
CA GLN A 294 -12.33 16.45 -10.71
C GLN A 294 -13.27 16.03 -11.85
N ALA A 295 -13.29 14.74 -12.20
CA ALA A 295 -14.21 14.22 -13.21
C ALA A 295 -15.65 14.40 -12.75
N ARG A 296 -16.54 14.81 -13.66
CA ARG A 296 -17.94 15.12 -13.36
C ARG A 296 -18.65 13.98 -12.59
N LEU A 297 -18.50 12.74 -13.07
CA LEU A 297 -19.09 11.56 -12.43
C LEU A 297 -18.60 11.33 -10.98
N VAL A 298 -17.39 11.75 -10.62
CA VAL A 298 -16.88 11.64 -9.23
C VAL A 298 -17.33 12.84 -8.41
N ALA A 299 -17.24 14.04 -8.97
CA ALA A 299 -17.61 15.28 -8.29
C ALA A 299 -19.10 15.28 -7.88
N ASP A 300 -19.96 14.77 -8.76
CA ASP A 300 -21.42 14.69 -8.54
C ASP A 300 -21.80 13.58 -7.53
N THR A 301 -20.87 12.67 -7.18
CA THR A 301 -21.15 11.61 -6.19
C THR A 301 -21.01 12.07 -4.74
N PRO A 302 -21.92 11.64 -3.85
CA PRO A 302 -21.78 11.83 -2.40
C PRO A 302 -20.46 11.24 -1.88
N GLU A 303 -19.91 11.84 -0.82
CA GLU A 303 -18.59 11.52 -0.27
C GLU A 303 -18.44 10.03 0.12
N ASP A 304 -19.50 9.43 0.66
CA ASP A 304 -19.53 8.02 1.07
C ASP A 304 -19.22 7.05 -0.07
N TYR A 305 -19.68 7.37 -1.29
CA TYR A 305 -19.51 6.53 -2.48
C TYR A 305 -18.38 7.01 -3.40
N ARG A 306 -17.80 8.18 -3.13
CA ARG A 306 -16.79 8.81 -3.99
C ARG A 306 -15.55 7.95 -4.20
N THR A 307 -15.08 7.21 -3.19
CA THR A 307 -13.93 6.28 -3.35
C THR A 307 -14.27 5.16 -4.32
N GLN A 308 -15.48 4.62 -4.23
CA GLN A 308 -15.92 3.53 -5.09
C GLN A 308 -16.07 4.02 -6.53
N ALA A 309 -16.68 5.20 -6.73
CA ALA A 309 -16.78 5.86 -8.04
C ALA A 309 -15.40 6.13 -8.64
N LEU A 310 -14.47 6.71 -7.87
CA LEU A 310 -13.10 6.98 -8.29
C LEU A 310 -12.37 5.71 -8.77
N ARG A 311 -12.47 4.61 -8.02
CA ARG A 311 -11.85 3.32 -8.40
C ARG A 311 -12.49 2.71 -9.65
N MET A 312 -13.81 2.82 -9.80
CA MET A 312 -14.51 2.36 -11.00
C MET A 312 -14.06 3.14 -12.23
N ILE A 313 -14.00 4.47 -12.13
CA ILE A 313 -13.56 5.34 -13.22
C ILE A 313 -12.10 5.11 -13.55
N ALA A 314 -11.21 4.98 -12.57
CA ALA A 314 -9.81 4.66 -12.83
C ALA A 314 -9.63 3.33 -13.58
N GLY A 315 -10.39 2.31 -13.19
CA GLY A 315 -10.42 1.04 -13.92
C GLY A 315 -10.85 1.21 -15.36
N LYS A 316 -11.93 1.96 -15.63
CA LYS A 316 -12.42 2.20 -17.00
C LYS A 316 -11.53 3.15 -17.80
N ALA A 317 -10.92 4.13 -17.15
CA ALA A 317 -9.99 5.07 -17.75
C ALA A 317 -8.71 4.35 -18.21
N THR A 318 -8.16 3.41 -17.43
CA THR A 318 -7.03 2.60 -17.93
C THR A 318 -7.38 1.79 -19.19
N LEU A 319 -8.61 1.28 -19.28
CA LEU A 319 -9.06 0.58 -20.49
C LEU A 319 -9.23 1.54 -21.68
N ALA A 320 -9.83 2.70 -21.45
CA ALA A 320 -9.98 3.74 -22.47
C ALA A 320 -8.62 4.24 -22.98
N ALA A 321 -7.66 4.50 -22.08
CA ALA A 321 -6.30 4.92 -22.44
C ALA A 321 -5.57 3.86 -23.28
N ARG A 322 -5.72 2.57 -22.94
CA ARG A 322 -5.14 1.47 -23.73
C ARG A 322 -5.79 1.31 -25.09
N MET A 323 -7.10 1.54 -25.19
CA MET A 323 -7.80 1.55 -26.47
C MET A 323 -7.35 2.72 -27.34
N ASP A 324 -7.22 3.92 -26.76
CA ASP A 324 -6.72 5.11 -27.46
C ASP A 324 -5.26 4.90 -27.94
N ALA A 325 -4.40 4.30 -27.11
CA ALA A 325 -3.01 3.99 -27.47
C ALA A 325 -2.88 2.93 -28.58
N SER A 326 -3.89 2.09 -28.81
CA SER A 326 -3.83 1.02 -29.80
C SER A 326 -4.02 1.48 -31.26
N GLY A 327 -4.38 2.75 -31.49
CA GLY A 327 -4.49 3.36 -32.82
C GLY A 327 -5.58 2.81 -33.77
N GLY A 328 -6.30 1.75 -33.37
CA GLY A 328 -7.28 1.08 -34.23
C GLY A 328 -8.48 1.95 -34.63
N ALA A 329 -9.13 1.62 -35.75
CA ALA A 329 -10.28 2.37 -36.27
C ALA A 329 -11.43 2.54 -35.25
N SER A 330 -11.65 1.53 -34.40
CA SER A 330 -12.63 1.58 -33.31
C SER A 330 -12.25 2.56 -32.19
N ALA A 331 -10.95 2.80 -31.99
CA ALA A 331 -10.47 3.76 -30.99
C ALA A 331 -10.86 5.19 -31.36
N ARG A 332 -10.94 5.53 -32.65
CA ARG A 332 -11.09 6.91 -33.14
C ARG A 332 -12.50 7.49 -33.05
N SER A 333 -13.53 6.65 -32.86
CA SER A 333 -14.93 7.12 -32.80
C SER A 333 -15.31 7.72 -31.43
N GLY A 334 -14.63 7.32 -30.35
CA GLY A 334 -15.01 7.70 -28.98
C GLY A 334 -16.24 6.96 -28.42
N ASP A 335 -16.84 6.06 -29.22
CA ASP A 335 -18.05 5.30 -28.83
C ASP A 335 -17.75 4.32 -27.69
N TYR A 336 -16.55 3.75 -27.66
CA TYR A 336 -16.12 2.90 -26.56
C TYR A 336 -16.07 3.69 -25.24
N GLY A 337 -15.50 4.89 -25.25
CA GLY A 337 -15.50 5.79 -24.10
C GLY A 337 -16.91 6.16 -23.62
N ARG A 338 -17.84 6.44 -24.53
CA ARG A 338 -19.26 6.69 -24.21
C ARG A 338 -19.96 5.46 -23.59
N ALA A 339 -19.69 4.26 -24.12
CA ALA A 339 -20.23 3.03 -23.56
C ALA A 339 -19.70 2.77 -22.12
N LEU A 340 -18.41 3.03 -21.90
CA LEU A 340 -17.81 2.94 -20.57
C LEU A 340 -18.39 3.97 -19.59
N TYR A 341 -18.65 5.20 -20.06
CA TYR A 341 -19.30 6.25 -19.28
C TYR A 341 -20.68 5.79 -18.80
N ALA A 342 -21.53 5.32 -19.71
CA ALA A 342 -22.86 4.82 -19.38
C ALA A 342 -22.84 3.61 -18.43
N GLU A 343 -21.85 2.73 -18.55
CA GLU A 343 -21.66 1.61 -17.63
C GLU A 343 -21.31 2.09 -16.20
N VAL A 344 -20.46 3.10 -16.08
CA VAL A 344 -20.07 3.68 -14.78
C VAL A 344 -21.25 4.43 -14.18
N GLU A 345 -21.93 5.26 -14.96
CA GLU A 345 -23.11 6.02 -14.52
C GLU A 345 -24.18 5.08 -13.95
N LYS A 346 -24.56 4.02 -14.69
CA LYS A 346 -25.51 3.01 -14.21
C LYS A 346 -25.08 2.32 -12.91
N LYS A 347 -23.78 2.09 -12.73
CA LYS A 347 -23.25 1.49 -11.48
C LYS A 347 -23.34 2.48 -10.32
N ILE A 348 -23.04 3.75 -10.56
CA ILE A 348 -23.14 4.80 -9.55
C ILE A 348 -24.61 4.97 -9.13
N GLU A 349 -25.54 5.05 -10.08
CA GLU A 349 -26.98 5.10 -9.80
C GLU A 349 -27.44 3.93 -8.94
N LYS A 350 -26.99 2.72 -9.28
CA LYS A 350 -27.29 1.51 -8.49
C LYS A 350 -26.70 1.55 -7.07
N LEU A 351 -25.58 2.23 -6.85
CA LEU A 351 -24.99 2.40 -5.51
C LEU A 351 -25.77 3.42 -4.67
N LEU A 352 -26.37 4.42 -5.32
CA LEU A 352 -27.22 5.42 -4.69
C LEU A 352 -28.61 4.88 -4.35
N GLU A 353 -29.05 3.82 -5.01
CA GLU A 353 -30.32 3.15 -4.69
C GLU A 353 -30.27 2.56 -3.27
N PRO A 354 -31.17 2.98 -2.36
CA PRO A 354 -31.20 2.43 -1.02
C PRO A 354 -31.59 0.94 -1.08
N PRO A 355 -31.03 0.09 -0.20
CA PRO A 355 -31.40 -1.30 -0.16
C PRO A 355 -32.91 -1.44 0.11
N PRO A 356 -33.59 -2.41 -0.51
CA PRO A 356 -35.02 -2.62 -0.27
C PRO A 356 -35.25 -2.85 1.22
N ALA A 357 -36.34 -2.28 1.74
CA ALA A 357 -36.68 -2.38 3.15
C ALA A 357 -36.72 -3.84 3.59
N LYS A 358 -35.97 -4.17 4.66
CA LYS A 358 -35.97 -5.52 5.22
C LYS A 358 -37.38 -5.81 5.73
N LEU A 359 -38.04 -6.82 5.15
CA LEU A 359 -39.29 -7.33 5.68
C LEU A 359 -39.04 -7.81 7.12
N ILE A 360 -39.92 -7.42 8.04
CA ILE A 360 -39.88 -7.89 9.42
C ILE A 360 -40.13 -9.39 9.38
N LYS A 361 -39.06 -10.18 9.57
CA LYS A 361 -39.17 -11.63 9.62
C LYS A 361 -39.93 -11.99 10.89
N ALA A 362 -41.14 -12.55 10.73
CA ALA A 362 -41.91 -13.07 11.84
C ALA A 362 -41.04 -14.04 12.65
N LEU A 363 -41.09 -13.91 13.97
CA LEU A 363 -40.42 -14.85 14.86
C LEU A 363 -40.92 -16.27 14.54
N PRO A 364 -40.05 -17.28 14.63
CA PRO A 364 -40.50 -18.67 14.55
C PRO A 364 -41.62 -18.90 15.55
N VAL A 365 -42.70 -19.56 15.13
CA VAL A 365 -43.82 -19.90 16.01
C VAL A 365 -43.26 -20.60 17.25
N PRO A 366 -43.56 -20.12 18.47
CA PRO A 366 -43.14 -20.78 19.70
C PRO A 366 -43.73 -22.18 19.78
N THR A 367 -42.99 -23.18 19.30
CA THR A 367 -43.34 -24.59 19.54
C THR A 367 -42.80 -24.95 20.91
N GLU A 368 -43.66 -25.09 21.91
CA GLU A 368 -43.27 -25.64 23.20
C GLU A 368 -42.61 -27.02 22.98
N GLY A 369 -41.35 -27.15 23.39
CA GLY A 369 -40.65 -28.44 23.34
C GLY A 369 -40.09 -28.85 21.98
N GLY A 370 -39.60 -27.89 21.18
CA GLY A 370 -38.81 -28.16 19.97
C GLY A 370 -37.89 -29.37 20.15
N ARG A 371 -37.93 -30.31 19.19
CA ARG A 371 -37.34 -31.66 19.25
C ARG A 371 -35.97 -31.62 19.94
N LYS A 372 -35.87 -32.13 21.18
CA LYS A 372 -34.63 -32.11 21.98
C LYS A 372 -33.48 -32.63 21.14
N GLN A 373 -32.55 -31.76 20.74
CA GLN A 373 -31.39 -32.13 19.95
C GLN A 373 -30.43 -32.97 20.81
N ARG A 374 -30.74 -34.27 20.94
CA ARG A 374 -29.93 -35.29 21.62
C ARG A 374 -28.73 -35.69 20.77
N ARG A 375 -28.00 -34.72 20.23
CA ARG A 375 -26.76 -34.96 19.49
C ARG A 375 -25.66 -35.29 20.49
N GLY A 376 -25.07 -36.49 20.34
CA GLY A 376 -23.84 -36.89 21.00
C GLY A 376 -22.60 -36.45 20.20
N GLY A 377 -21.41 -36.64 20.78
CA GLY A 377 -20.14 -36.46 20.08
C GLY A 377 -19.25 -35.36 20.66
N ARG A 378 -17.94 -35.42 20.33
CA ARG A 378 -16.92 -34.51 20.87
C ARG A 378 -17.22 -33.04 20.58
N ARG A 379 -17.67 -32.71 19.36
CA ARG A 379 -18.04 -31.33 18.97
C ARG A 379 -19.28 -30.83 19.71
N ALA A 380 -20.31 -31.67 19.83
CA ALA A 380 -21.54 -31.33 20.55
C ALA A 380 -21.30 -31.14 22.06
N ARG A 381 -20.45 -31.98 22.68
CA ARG A 381 -20.01 -31.79 24.07
C ARG A 381 -19.25 -30.49 24.24
N LYS A 382 -18.25 -30.19 23.39
CA LYS A 382 -17.51 -28.91 23.42
C LYS A 382 -18.41 -27.68 23.28
N PHE A 383 -19.42 -27.74 22.39
CA PHE A 383 -20.37 -26.65 22.23
C PHE A 383 -21.26 -26.48 23.47
N ARG A 384 -21.77 -27.58 24.05
CA ARG A 384 -22.54 -27.53 25.31
C ARG A 384 -21.71 -27.07 26.50
N GLU A 385 -20.43 -27.45 26.56
CA GLU A 385 -19.48 -27.00 27.59
C GLU A 385 -19.20 -25.50 27.48
N LEU A 386 -19.22 -24.90 26.27
CA LEU A 386 -18.97 -23.48 26.07
C LEU A 386 -20.09 -22.58 26.63
N TYR A 387 -21.35 -23.02 26.51
CA TYR A 387 -22.53 -22.28 26.98
C TYR A 387 -23.11 -22.80 28.30
N GLY A 388 -22.63 -23.95 28.77
CA GLY A 388 -23.08 -24.55 30.01
C GLY A 388 -22.46 -23.86 31.23
N GLN A 389 -23.17 -23.88 32.35
CA GLN A 389 -22.60 -23.43 33.63
C GLN A 389 -21.41 -24.30 34.01
N THR A 390 -20.30 -23.66 34.36
CA THR A 390 -19.09 -24.33 34.84
C THR A 390 -19.35 -24.97 36.20
N GLU A 391 -18.53 -25.94 36.59
CA GLU A 391 -18.64 -26.56 37.92
C GLU A 391 -18.46 -25.55 39.06
N LEU A 392 -17.58 -24.55 38.87
CA LEU A 392 -17.43 -23.44 39.81
C LEU A 392 -18.72 -22.60 39.88
N GLY A 393 -19.32 -22.27 38.74
CA GLY A 393 -20.61 -21.56 38.71
C GLY A 393 -21.75 -22.35 39.36
N LYS A 394 -21.77 -23.69 39.23
CA LYS A 394 -22.74 -24.55 39.92
C LYS A 394 -22.53 -24.55 41.44
N MET A 395 -21.28 -24.46 41.91
CA MET A 395 -20.97 -24.36 43.34
C MET A 395 -21.27 -22.98 43.91
N ALA A 396 -21.06 -21.91 43.13
CA ALA A 396 -21.47 -20.56 43.51
C ALA A 396 -22.98 -20.45 43.66
N ASN A 397 -23.75 -21.11 42.78
CA ASN A 397 -25.22 -21.17 42.86
C ASN A 397 -25.74 -22.06 44.00
N ARG A 398 -24.87 -22.79 44.71
CA ARG A 398 -25.27 -23.64 45.83
C ARG A 398 -25.00 -22.90 47.13
N VAL A 399 -25.99 -22.88 48.01
CA VAL A 399 -25.92 -22.22 49.32
C VAL A 399 -25.98 -23.28 50.43
N GLU A 400 -25.17 -23.12 51.48
CA GLU A 400 -25.26 -23.97 52.66
C GLU A 400 -26.46 -23.54 53.52
N PHE A 401 -27.40 -24.44 53.76
CA PHE A 401 -28.53 -24.13 54.60
C PHE A 401 -28.10 -23.92 56.06
N GLY A 402 -28.50 -22.79 56.65
CA GLY A 402 -28.27 -22.50 58.06
C GLY A 402 -26.89 -21.91 58.40
N LYS A 403 -26.07 -21.53 57.41
CA LYS A 403 -24.83 -20.77 57.61
C LYS A 403 -24.83 -19.50 56.78
N ALA A 404 -24.25 -18.43 57.31
CA ALA A 404 -24.02 -17.20 56.55
C ALA A 404 -23.06 -17.49 55.38
N GLU A 405 -23.37 -16.95 54.20
CA GLU A 405 -22.54 -17.08 53.02
C GLU A 405 -21.27 -16.22 53.16
N GLU A 406 -20.19 -16.67 52.52
CA GLU A 406 -19.01 -15.84 52.34
C GLU A 406 -19.26 -14.89 51.17
N GLU A 407 -19.21 -13.59 51.41
CA GLU A 407 -19.49 -12.56 50.42
C GLU A 407 -18.19 -11.91 49.94
N ALA A 408 -18.12 -11.64 48.64
CA ALA A 408 -17.09 -10.80 48.05
C ALA A 408 -17.73 -9.47 47.63
N SER A 409 -17.21 -8.36 48.15
CA SER A 409 -17.64 -7.01 47.76
C SER A 409 -16.79 -6.49 46.61
N ALA A 410 -17.42 -6.08 45.51
CA ALA A 410 -16.76 -5.38 44.40
C ALA A 410 -17.73 -4.37 43.79
N PHE A 411 -17.24 -3.16 43.47
CA PHE A 411 -18.05 -2.08 42.88
C PHE A 411 -19.34 -1.75 43.65
N ASP A 412 -19.26 -1.67 44.98
CA ASP A 412 -20.40 -1.34 45.87
C ASP A 412 -21.55 -2.36 45.88
N GLU A 413 -21.35 -3.52 45.26
CA GLU A 413 -22.26 -4.66 45.33
C GLU A 413 -21.62 -5.82 46.10
N THR A 414 -22.41 -6.52 46.92
CA THR A 414 -21.99 -7.76 47.58
C THR A 414 -22.45 -8.96 46.77
N MET A 415 -21.50 -9.85 46.43
CA MET A 415 -21.78 -11.10 45.74
C MET A 415 -21.51 -12.29 46.68
N GLY A 416 -22.52 -13.11 46.93
CA GLY A 416 -22.37 -14.37 47.66
C GLY A 416 -21.56 -15.39 46.86
N LEU A 417 -20.55 -15.99 47.50
CA LEU A 417 -19.70 -17.03 46.90
C LEU A 417 -20.29 -18.43 47.03
N GLY A 418 -21.44 -18.58 47.71
CA GLY A 418 -22.11 -19.85 47.95
C GLY A 418 -21.15 -20.89 48.53
N MET A 419 -21.12 -22.08 47.93
CA MET A 419 -20.30 -23.20 48.39
C MET A 419 -18.88 -23.24 47.80
N VAL A 420 -18.44 -22.24 47.03
CA VAL A 420 -17.15 -22.26 46.31
C VAL A 420 -15.95 -22.45 47.24
N ASN A 421 -16.01 -21.89 48.46
CA ASN A 421 -14.91 -21.92 49.44
C ASN A 421 -15.12 -22.92 50.59
N THR A 422 -16.22 -23.67 50.58
CA THR A 422 -16.57 -24.56 51.69
C THR A 422 -15.76 -25.87 51.65
N LYS A 423 -15.02 -26.16 52.73
CA LYS A 423 -14.26 -27.42 52.92
C LYS A 423 -15.15 -28.67 53.05
N ALA A 424 -16.47 -28.49 53.18
CA ALA A 424 -17.47 -29.56 53.32
C ALA A 424 -17.64 -30.41 52.06
N SER A 425 -17.11 -29.99 50.91
CA SER A 425 -17.20 -30.72 49.64
C SER A 425 -16.39 -32.04 49.58
N GLY A 426 -15.55 -32.34 50.58
CA GLY A 426 -14.71 -33.55 50.59
C GLY A 426 -13.63 -33.60 49.49
N ARG A 427 -13.44 -32.53 48.72
CA ARG A 427 -12.38 -32.41 47.71
C ARG A 427 -11.16 -31.73 48.32
N ILE A 428 -10.01 -32.38 48.19
CA ILE A 428 -8.71 -31.94 48.74
C ILE A 428 -8.12 -30.75 47.96
N ARG A 429 -8.64 -30.45 46.76
CA ARG A 429 -8.19 -29.33 45.91
C ARG A 429 -9.35 -28.37 45.64
N ALA A 430 -9.06 -27.07 45.70
CA ALA A 430 -9.97 -26.01 45.29
C ALA A 430 -10.45 -26.25 43.84
N VAL A 431 -11.72 -25.97 43.56
CA VAL A 431 -12.26 -26.06 42.20
C VAL A 431 -11.63 -24.96 41.36
N THR A 432 -10.74 -25.36 40.45
CA THR A 432 -10.04 -24.42 39.57
C THR A 432 -10.97 -23.92 38.47
N ALA A 433 -10.82 -22.64 38.11
CA ALA A 433 -11.51 -22.09 36.95
C ALA A 433 -11.13 -22.88 35.68
N ASP A 434 -12.12 -23.34 34.93
CA ASP A 434 -11.89 -24.12 33.71
C ASP A 434 -11.24 -23.21 32.65
N ALA A 435 -10.10 -23.63 32.07
CA ALA A 435 -9.43 -22.88 31.01
C ALA A 435 -10.33 -22.64 29.79
N LYS A 436 -11.43 -23.41 29.66
CA LYS A 436 -12.44 -23.27 28.61
C LYS A 436 -13.37 -22.08 28.80
N SER A 437 -13.57 -21.58 30.02
CA SER A 437 -14.42 -20.40 30.30
C SER A 437 -13.68 -19.07 30.08
N LYS A 438 -12.39 -19.11 29.71
CA LYS A 438 -11.64 -17.91 29.34
C LYS A 438 -12.26 -17.27 28.09
N ALA A 439 -12.54 -15.97 28.17
CA ALA A 439 -13.05 -15.19 27.06
C ALA A 439 -12.12 -15.35 25.84
N ARG A 440 -12.71 -15.71 24.69
CA ARG A 440 -11.98 -15.83 23.43
C ARG A 440 -12.40 -14.70 22.50
N MET A 441 -11.42 -14.14 21.80
CA MET A 441 -11.71 -13.13 20.78
C MET A 441 -12.47 -13.73 19.60
N SER A 442 -13.37 -12.93 19.02
CA SER A 442 -14.08 -13.29 17.79
C SER A 442 -13.09 -13.50 16.64
N LYS A 443 -13.50 -14.22 15.60
CA LYS A 443 -12.65 -14.42 14.42
C LYS A 443 -12.25 -13.08 13.80
N ALA A 444 -13.19 -12.15 13.67
CA ALA A 444 -12.94 -10.81 13.16
C ALA A 444 -11.93 -10.02 14.02
N ASN A 445 -12.05 -10.07 15.34
CA ASN A 445 -11.11 -9.35 16.21
C ASN A 445 -9.73 -10.00 16.21
N LYS A 446 -9.65 -11.34 16.09
CA LYS A 446 -8.38 -12.05 15.92
C LYS A 446 -7.69 -11.66 14.62
N GLU A 447 -8.43 -11.61 13.51
CA GLU A 447 -7.91 -11.18 12.21
C GLU A 447 -7.47 -9.73 12.25
N ARG A 448 -8.28 -8.83 12.82
CA ARG A 448 -7.91 -7.42 13.01
C ARG A 448 -6.63 -7.25 13.84
N LEU A 449 -6.53 -7.93 14.97
CA LEU A 449 -5.32 -7.87 15.80
C LEU A 449 -4.12 -8.52 15.13
N ALA A 450 -4.32 -9.59 14.37
CA ALA A 450 -3.25 -10.18 13.58
C ALA A 450 -2.77 -9.24 12.47
N THR A 451 -3.66 -8.46 11.83
CA THR A 451 -3.26 -7.46 10.83
C THR A 451 -2.55 -6.27 11.46
N LEU A 452 -2.96 -5.83 12.65
CA LEU A 452 -2.30 -4.72 13.37
C LEU A 452 -0.93 -5.14 13.91
N ASN A 453 -0.79 -6.39 14.34
CA ASN A 453 0.45 -6.92 14.90
C ASN A 453 1.35 -7.55 13.83
N ARG A 454 0.96 -7.54 12.56
CA ARG A 454 1.82 -8.02 11.48
C ARG A 454 2.90 -6.96 11.25
N PRO A 455 4.20 -7.26 11.47
CA PRO A 455 5.24 -6.33 11.08
C PRO A 455 5.14 -6.11 9.57
N LEU A 456 5.09 -4.84 9.14
CA LEU A 456 5.17 -4.48 7.73
C LEU A 456 6.60 -4.80 7.26
N SER A 457 6.85 -6.06 6.90
CA SER A 457 8.06 -6.45 6.19
C SER A 457 7.92 -6.02 4.73
N LEU A 458 8.25 -4.77 4.43
CA LEU A 458 8.68 -4.37 3.10
C LEU A 458 10.06 -3.70 3.24
N PRO A 459 11.12 -4.21 2.59
CA PRO A 459 12.42 -3.58 2.62
C PRO A 459 12.48 -2.52 1.52
N SER A 460 12.23 -1.26 1.86
CA SER A 460 12.79 -0.16 1.06
C SER A 460 12.85 1.13 1.86
N VAL A 461 14.08 1.62 2.01
CA VAL A 461 14.53 2.97 2.42
C VAL A 461 14.49 3.29 3.94
N PRO A 462 15.65 3.69 4.53
CA PRO A 462 15.75 4.12 5.91
C PRO A 462 15.26 5.57 6.03
N SER A 463 14.24 5.82 6.84
CA SER A 463 13.97 7.19 7.33
C SER A 463 14.63 7.37 8.69
N SER A 464 15.52 8.36 8.77
CA SER A 464 16.32 8.71 9.94
C SER A 464 15.53 9.49 10.99
N SER A 465 14.42 8.93 11.46
CA SER A 465 13.77 9.43 12.68
C SER A 465 13.00 8.31 13.36
N THR A 466 13.70 7.62 14.25
CA THR A 466 13.20 6.71 15.27
C THR A 466 12.04 7.36 16.06
N SER A 467 10.87 6.74 16.20
CA SER A 467 10.46 5.88 17.33
C SER A 467 8.98 5.46 17.15
N GLY A 468 8.51 4.26 17.52
CA GLY A 468 9.20 3.24 18.30
C GLY A 468 8.45 1.91 18.50
N ILE A 469 9.27 0.97 19.00
CA ILE A 469 8.96 -0.14 19.91
C ILE A 469 8.18 -1.32 19.31
N GLN A 470 8.84 -2.06 18.43
CA GLN A 470 9.12 -3.51 18.54
C GLN A 470 9.27 -4.18 17.16
N SER A 471 10.32 -3.84 16.42
CA SER A 471 11.10 -4.84 15.67
C SER A 471 12.17 -4.16 14.85
N SER A 472 13.42 -4.16 15.33
CA SER A 472 14.61 -4.26 14.47
C SER A 472 15.89 -4.31 15.31
N LEU A 473 16.64 -5.40 15.15
CA LEU A 473 18.05 -5.63 15.49
C LEU A 473 18.43 -5.85 16.96
N SER A 474 18.64 -7.12 17.33
CA SER A 474 19.59 -7.50 18.38
C SER A 474 20.92 -7.92 17.72
N PHE A 475 21.96 -7.11 17.86
CA PHE A 475 23.33 -7.50 17.50
C PHE A 475 23.90 -8.39 18.61
N THR A 476 24.16 -9.66 18.32
CA THR A 476 25.04 -10.51 19.15
C THR A 476 26.38 -10.68 18.44
N PRO A 477 27.53 -10.69 19.14
CA PRO A 477 28.82 -10.39 18.51
C PRO A 477 29.39 -11.47 17.57
N VAL A 478 28.73 -12.61 17.35
CA VAL A 478 29.41 -13.78 16.76
C VAL A 478 28.70 -14.47 15.59
N GLN A 479 27.40 -14.32 15.34
CA GLN A 479 26.75 -14.92 14.16
C GLN A 479 25.66 -14.01 13.60
N GLY A 480 25.56 -13.95 12.27
CA GLY A 480 24.93 -12.88 11.48
C GLY A 480 23.41 -12.65 11.65
N ILE A 481 22.91 -11.71 10.84
CA ILE A 481 21.56 -11.15 10.88
C ILE A 481 20.52 -12.25 10.64
N GLU A 482 19.95 -12.80 11.71
CA GLU A 482 18.83 -13.73 11.61
C GLU A 482 17.54 -13.06 12.07
N LEU A 483 16.54 -13.03 11.18
CA LEU A 483 15.21 -12.50 11.47
C LEU A 483 14.42 -13.56 12.25
N VAL A 484 14.71 -13.72 13.53
CA VAL A 484 13.99 -14.67 14.39
C VAL A 484 12.66 -14.06 14.80
N ASP A 485 11.58 -14.73 14.41
CA ASP A 485 10.20 -14.40 14.78
C ASP A 485 9.93 -14.89 16.23
N PRO A 486 9.96 -14.02 17.26
CA PRO A 486 9.87 -14.44 18.67
C PRO A 486 8.53 -15.12 19.01
N SER A 487 7.52 -14.91 18.17
CA SER A 487 6.22 -15.55 18.25
C SER A 487 6.28 -17.07 17.97
N ARG A 488 7.18 -17.51 17.08
CA ARG A 488 7.41 -18.94 16.79
C ARG A 488 8.14 -19.62 17.94
N GLN A 489 9.16 -18.99 18.51
CA GLN A 489 9.87 -19.52 19.68
C GLN A 489 8.93 -19.69 20.88
N ARG A 490 8.03 -18.73 21.13
CA ARG A 490 7.01 -18.86 22.18
C ARG A 490 6.06 -20.02 21.94
N LYS A 491 5.63 -20.26 20.69
CA LYS A 491 4.78 -21.42 20.35
C LYS A 491 5.51 -22.76 20.54
N VAL A 492 6.79 -22.83 20.19
CA VAL A 492 7.62 -24.02 20.40
C VAL A 492 7.88 -24.25 21.88
N ALA A 493 8.17 -23.19 22.65
CA ALA A 493 8.33 -23.26 24.10
C ALA A 493 7.03 -23.66 24.81
N GLU A 494 5.87 -23.14 24.39
CA GLU A 494 4.56 -23.54 24.91
C GLU A 494 4.19 -24.98 24.52
N ALA A 495 4.55 -25.43 23.32
CA ALA A 495 4.37 -26.81 22.88
C ALA A 495 5.25 -27.78 23.68
N ASN A 496 6.51 -27.41 23.92
CA ASN A 496 7.44 -28.17 24.76
C ASN A 496 6.99 -28.15 26.23
N ALA A 497 6.53 -27.02 26.76
CA ALA A 497 5.98 -26.93 28.12
C ALA A 497 4.73 -27.81 28.28
N LYS A 498 3.85 -27.85 27.28
CA LYS A 498 2.72 -28.79 27.26
C LYS A 498 3.19 -30.24 27.28
N TRP A 499 4.16 -30.59 26.43
CA TRP A 499 4.75 -31.93 26.34
C TRP A 499 5.31 -32.42 27.68
N PHE A 500 6.00 -31.55 28.43
CA PHE A 500 6.55 -31.90 29.75
C PHE A 500 5.54 -31.77 30.90
N SER A 501 4.46 -30.99 30.75
CA SER A 501 3.41 -30.87 31.77
C SER A 501 2.37 -31.99 31.75
N GLU A 502 2.19 -32.66 30.61
CA GLU A 502 1.24 -33.78 30.45
C GLU A 502 1.87 -35.15 30.77
N GLY A 503 3.18 -35.20 31.05
CA GLY A 503 3.87 -36.40 31.52
C GLY A 503 3.52 -36.75 32.97
N GLN A 504 2.74 -37.81 33.16
CA GLN A 504 2.54 -38.45 34.46
C GLN A 504 3.86 -39.00 35.02
N PHE A 505 4.58 -38.20 35.83
CA PHE A 505 5.52 -38.74 36.81
C PHE A 505 4.98 -38.46 38.21
N SER A 506 4.67 -39.54 38.92
CA SER A 506 4.18 -39.53 40.29
C SER A 506 5.31 -39.14 41.25
N LEU A 507 5.38 -37.87 41.64
CA LEU A 507 6.06 -37.48 42.87
C LEU A 507 5.08 -37.65 44.04
N VAL A 508 5.38 -38.61 44.91
CA VAL A 508 4.73 -38.80 46.21
C VAL A 508 5.08 -37.60 47.10
N PRO A 509 4.12 -36.88 47.69
CA PRO A 509 4.40 -35.75 48.55
C PRO A 509 4.70 -36.23 49.98
N GLY A 510 5.97 -36.10 50.42
CA GLY A 510 6.32 -36.39 51.82
C GLY A 510 7.76 -36.78 52.10
N VAL A 511 8.77 -36.11 51.52
CA VAL A 511 10.14 -36.14 52.05
C VAL A 511 10.68 -34.72 52.03
N GLY A 512 10.90 -34.18 53.22
CA GLY A 512 11.53 -32.89 53.43
C GLY A 512 12.98 -32.88 52.96
N SER A 513 13.45 -31.68 52.66
CA SER A 513 14.83 -31.33 52.36
C SER A 513 15.85 -32.06 53.24
N GLY A 514 16.73 -32.84 52.62
CA GLY A 514 17.99 -33.29 53.22
C GLY A 514 18.19 -34.80 53.33
N SER A 515 18.55 -35.46 52.23
CA SER A 515 19.39 -36.66 52.29
C SER A 515 20.07 -36.92 50.94
N LYS A 516 21.40 -36.85 50.92
CA LYS A 516 22.23 -37.33 49.81
C LYS A 516 22.06 -38.84 49.70
N ILE A 517 21.59 -39.34 48.55
CA ILE A 517 21.71 -40.75 48.19
C ILE A 517 23.02 -40.90 47.38
N PRO A 518 23.96 -41.78 47.78
CA PRO A 518 25.27 -41.89 47.13
C PRO A 518 25.19 -42.72 45.85
N GLY A 519 25.84 -42.25 44.79
CA GLY A 519 26.15 -43.08 43.60
C GLY A 519 25.15 -42.96 42.45
N LEU A 520 25.19 -41.83 41.73
CA LEU A 520 25.05 -41.81 40.27
C LEU A 520 25.64 -40.49 39.75
N GLY A 521 26.96 -40.44 39.68
CA GLY A 521 27.68 -39.43 38.90
C GLY A 521 27.67 -39.84 37.44
N GLY A 522 27.27 -38.92 36.56
CA GLY A 522 27.30 -39.14 35.11
C GLY A 522 26.18 -38.37 34.42
N GLY A 523 26.47 -37.14 33.99
CA GLY A 523 25.61 -36.39 33.08
C GLY A 523 25.44 -37.16 31.78
N MET A 524 24.19 -37.40 31.38
CA MET A 524 23.86 -38.08 30.13
C MET A 524 23.89 -37.03 29.00
N PRO A 525 24.67 -37.22 27.93
CA PRO A 525 24.75 -36.25 26.84
C PRO A 525 23.44 -36.20 26.03
N PRO A 526 23.11 -35.05 25.42
CA PRO A 526 21.91 -34.91 24.60
C PRO A 526 21.97 -35.82 23.36
N PRO A 527 20.81 -36.31 22.87
CA PRO A 527 20.76 -37.19 21.71
C PRO A 527 21.13 -36.46 20.40
N PRO A 528 21.77 -37.15 19.43
CA PRO A 528 22.15 -36.55 18.17
C PRO A 528 20.93 -36.27 17.26
N PRO A 529 21.03 -35.29 16.34
CA PRO A 529 19.95 -34.95 15.41
C PRO A 529 19.69 -36.09 14.39
N PRO A 530 18.45 -36.25 13.90
CA PRO A 530 18.10 -37.32 12.98
C PRO A 530 18.75 -37.12 11.60
N THR A 531 19.51 -38.12 11.16
CA THR A 531 20.04 -38.23 9.81
C THR A 531 18.94 -38.69 8.84
N GLY A 532 18.83 -38.01 7.70
CA GLY A 532 17.90 -38.39 6.64
C GLY A 532 18.39 -39.63 5.89
N HIS A 533 17.46 -40.53 5.53
CA HIS A 533 17.58 -41.40 4.38
C HIS A 533 16.19 -41.74 3.81
N ALA A 534 16.21 -41.98 2.50
CA ALA A 534 15.13 -41.98 1.51
C ALA A 534 14.25 -43.26 1.54
N PRO A 535 13.23 -43.37 0.66
CA PRO A 535 12.05 -44.21 0.87
C PRO A 535 12.26 -45.68 0.48
N ALA A 536 11.70 -46.60 1.27
CA ALA A 536 11.61 -48.01 0.93
C ALA A 536 10.16 -48.42 0.64
N SER A 537 10.06 -49.26 -0.39
CA SER A 537 8.91 -49.73 -1.15
C SER A 537 7.91 -50.60 -0.38
N ALA A 538 6.65 -50.54 -0.81
CA ALA A 538 5.55 -51.37 -0.32
C ALA A 538 5.56 -52.77 -0.99
N PRO A 539 5.23 -53.86 -0.26
CA PRO A 539 4.86 -55.12 -0.87
C PRO A 539 3.34 -55.26 -0.98
N ALA A 540 2.88 -55.59 -2.19
CA ALA A 540 1.52 -56.04 -2.48
C ALA A 540 1.32 -57.50 -2.05
N SER A 541 0.18 -57.84 -1.45
CA SER A 541 -0.50 -59.11 -1.73
C SER A 541 -1.93 -59.21 -1.18
N ARG A 542 -2.80 -59.71 -2.09
CA ARG A 542 -3.96 -60.62 -1.90
C ARG A 542 -5.30 -60.09 -1.39
N LEU A 543 -6.19 -59.88 -2.37
CA LEU A 543 -7.64 -60.10 -2.29
C LEU A 543 -7.97 -61.62 -2.17
N PRO A 544 -9.08 -61.99 -1.51
CA PRO A 544 -9.79 -63.22 -1.80
C PRO A 544 -11.10 -62.95 -2.57
N GLY A 545 -11.28 -63.71 -3.66
CA GLY A 545 -12.48 -63.74 -4.48
C GLY A 545 -13.53 -64.75 -4.02
N SER A 546 -14.80 -64.35 -4.20
CA SER A 546 -16.00 -65.09 -4.62
C SER A 546 -16.20 -66.58 -4.26
N SER A 547 -17.33 -66.84 -3.60
CA SER A 547 -18.40 -67.76 -4.06
C SER A 547 -19.67 -67.42 -3.25
N SER A 548 -20.92 -67.61 -3.66
CA SER A 548 -21.55 -68.16 -4.86
C SER A 548 -23.07 -67.88 -4.73
N ARG A 549 -23.76 -67.63 -5.87
CA ARG A 549 -25.08 -68.18 -6.32
C ARG A 549 -26.11 -68.58 -5.24
N ARG A 550 -27.42 -68.38 -5.38
CA ARG A 550 -28.39 -68.43 -6.50
C ARG A 550 -29.74 -68.08 -5.81
N THR A 551 -30.65 -67.29 -6.36
CA THR A 551 -31.63 -67.59 -7.42
C THR A 551 -32.33 -66.32 -7.83
#